data_AF-A0A120KMU8-F1
#
_entry.id   AF-A0A120KMU8-F1
#
_cell.length_a   1.000
_cell.length_b   1.000
_cell.length_c   1.000
_cell.angle_alpha   90.00
_cell.angle_beta   90.00
_cell.angle_gamma   90.00
#
_symmetry.space_group_name_H-M   'P 1'
#
loop_
_entity.id
_entity.type
_entity.pdbx_description
1 polymer ?
#
loop_
_entity_poly.entity_id
_entity_poly.type
_entity_poly.pdbx_seq_one_letter_code
_entity_poly.pdbx_strand_id
1 'polypeptide(L)'
;MIKTLLTLILVFTALPVWALENCRASRIETLCANITHKLIASIQVRVDRSSPIMAVSFVNLHNMEQTSELGRILSEEVTNNFFQFGYTIVEARLREETLTTHKESGEFALSRQIRHLAPAVDVQAILSGTYAIADDSVAVSTRVVDARTKALLAAAHCHLRLTPEVARLMQHPSPPTQARYSTRLLQLGNRDDATQIQGKLYNLGFYTGRIDGRWGKGSRAALGRFRASMGLPSHPHWDMETQKALLPDL
;
A
#
# COMPACT_ATOMS: atom_id res chain seq x y z
N MET A 1 -67.66 -21.21 -14.26
CA MET A 1 -67.25 -19.93 -14.88
C MET A 1 -66.67 -19.04 -13.79
N ILE A 2 -65.38 -18.66 -13.92
CA ILE A 2 -64.74 -17.38 -13.51
C ILE A 2 -64.81 -17.03 -11.99
N LYS A 3 -63.77 -17.27 -11.18
CA LYS A 3 -62.46 -16.57 -10.98
C LYS A 3 -62.50 -15.34 -10.04
N THR A 4 -61.61 -15.40 -9.02
CA THR A 4 -60.83 -14.30 -8.38
C THR A 4 -61.59 -13.25 -7.53
N LEU A 5 -61.08 -12.73 -6.42
CA LEU A 5 -59.73 -12.17 -6.24
C LEU A 5 -59.36 -12.07 -4.74
N LEU A 6 -58.19 -12.62 -4.40
CA LEU A 6 -57.53 -12.55 -3.10
C LEU A 6 -56.87 -11.17 -2.95
N THR A 7 -57.13 -10.46 -1.86
CA THR A 7 -56.53 -9.17 -1.51
C THR A 7 -55.07 -9.34 -1.09
N LEU A 8 -54.13 -8.93 -1.96
CA LEU A 8 -52.69 -8.88 -1.65
C LEU A 8 -52.35 -7.46 -1.15
N ILE A 9 -52.10 -7.32 0.16
CA ILE A 9 -51.57 -6.10 0.77
C ILE A 9 -50.09 -6.00 0.42
N LEU A 10 -49.76 -5.06 -0.47
CA LEU A 10 -48.39 -4.75 -0.87
C LEU A 10 -47.80 -3.83 0.21
N VAL A 11 -47.08 -4.43 1.17
CA VAL A 11 -46.26 -3.70 2.15
C VAL A 11 -45.13 -3.02 1.38
N PHE A 12 -45.24 -1.70 1.23
CA PHE A 12 -44.21 -0.85 0.65
C PHE A 12 -43.03 -0.81 1.64
N THR A 13 -42.08 -1.73 1.49
CA THR A 13 -40.81 -1.66 2.21
C THR A 13 -40.06 -0.45 1.67
N ALA A 14 -40.13 0.66 2.40
CA ALA A 14 -39.13 1.71 2.33
C ALA A 14 -37.81 1.12 2.82
N LEU A 15 -37.10 0.42 1.93
CA LEU A 15 -35.69 0.16 2.14
C LEU A 15 -35.03 1.54 2.17
N PRO A 16 -34.39 1.94 3.29
CA PRO A 16 -33.64 3.18 3.29
C PRO A 16 -32.59 3.05 2.19
N VAL A 17 -32.72 3.88 1.16
CA VAL A 17 -31.72 4.03 0.11
C VAL A 17 -30.45 4.43 0.84
N TRP A 18 -29.56 3.45 0.90
CA TRP A 18 -28.26 3.47 1.51
C TRP A 18 -27.55 4.76 1.07
N ALA A 19 -27.01 5.47 2.05
CA ALA A 19 -26.02 6.50 1.81
C ALA A 19 -24.87 5.88 1.01
N LEU A 20 -24.94 5.98 -0.32
CA LEU A 20 -23.77 5.85 -1.18
C LEU A 20 -22.94 7.08 -0.87
N GLU A 21 -21.96 6.88 0.01
CA GLU A 21 -20.87 7.81 0.25
C GLU A 21 -20.33 8.28 -1.11
N ASN A 22 -20.41 9.58 -1.37
CA ASN A 22 -19.87 10.20 -2.57
C ASN A 22 -18.34 10.14 -2.58
N CYS A 23 -17.75 8.97 -2.81
CA CYS A 23 -16.33 8.84 -3.11
C CYS A 23 -16.14 9.16 -4.60
N ARG A 24 -15.70 10.38 -4.92
CA ARG A 24 -15.42 10.79 -6.30
C ARG A 24 -13.97 10.47 -6.63
N ALA A 25 -13.77 9.57 -7.59
CA ALA A 25 -12.43 9.17 -8.00
C ALA A 25 -11.61 10.35 -8.53
N SER A 26 -10.34 10.42 -8.13
CA SER A 26 -9.41 11.43 -8.63
C SER A 26 -8.98 11.16 -10.08
N ARG A 27 -8.37 12.16 -10.73
CA ARG A 27 -7.78 11.99 -12.07
C ARG A 27 -6.63 10.99 -12.06
N ILE A 28 -5.89 10.91 -10.96
CA ILE A 28 -4.77 9.98 -10.79
C ILE A 28 -5.31 8.55 -10.63
N GLU A 29 -6.33 8.33 -9.81
CA GLU A 29 -6.99 7.01 -9.68
C GLU A 29 -7.52 6.52 -11.03
N THR A 30 -8.23 7.40 -11.76
CA THR A 30 -8.77 7.05 -13.09
C THR A 30 -7.65 6.71 -14.08
N LEU A 31 -6.54 7.45 -14.05
CA LEU A 31 -5.35 7.16 -14.86
C LEU A 31 -4.77 5.78 -14.53
N CYS A 32 -4.56 5.50 -13.25
CA CYS A 32 -3.96 4.25 -12.76
C CYS A 32 -4.86 3.04 -13.05
N ALA A 33 -6.18 3.16 -12.88
CA ALA A 33 -7.14 2.12 -13.24
C ALA A 33 -7.08 1.81 -14.75
N ASN A 34 -7.03 2.86 -15.59
CA ASN A 34 -6.91 2.70 -17.05
C ASN A 34 -5.57 2.06 -17.46
N ILE A 35 -4.46 2.46 -16.82
CA ILE A 35 -3.14 1.85 -17.04
C ILE A 35 -3.19 0.36 -16.69
N THR A 36 -3.73 0.00 -15.51
CA THR A 36 -3.82 -1.39 -15.06
C THR A 36 -4.67 -2.23 -15.99
N HIS A 37 -5.83 -1.72 -16.42
CA HIS A 37 -6.70 -2.43 -17.34
C HIS A 37 -6.01 -2.70 -18.68
N LYS A 38 -5.30 -1.71 -19.23
CA LYS A 38 -4.49 -1.87 -20.46
C LYS A 38 -3.36 -2.88 -20.25
N LEU A 39 -2.65 -2.84 -19.12
CA LEU A 39 -1.59 -3.80 -18.82
C LEU A 39 -2.13 -5.22 -18.83
N ILE A 40 -3.16 -5.49 -18.03
CA ILE A 40 -3.75 -6.83 -17.91
C ILE A 40 -4.26 -7.34 -19.25
N ALA A 41 -4.90 -6.48 -20.05
CA ALA A 41 -5.36 -6.84 -21.39
C ALA A 41 -4.21 -7.11 -22.38
N SER A 42 -3.04 -6.52 -22.15
CA SER A 42 -1.86 -6.66 -23.03
C SER A 42 -0.91 -7.79 -22.64
N ILE A 43 -1.13 -8.47 -21.51
CA ILE A 43 -0.30 -9.60 -21.07
C ILE A 43 -0.41 -10.74 -22.08
N GLN A 44 0.63 -10.94 -22.88
CA GLN A 44 0.66 -11.96 -23.94
C GLN A 44 1.05 -13.36 -23.43
N VAL A 45 1.81 -13.41 -22.35
CA VAL A 45 2.28 -14.64 -21.69
C VAL A 45 1.57 -14.77 -20.35
N ARG A 46 1.06 -15.96 -20.03
CA ARG A 46 0.29 -16.18 -18.79
C ARG A 46 1.12 -15.78 -17.55
N VAL A 47 0.63 -14.76 -16.84
CA VAL A 47 1.13 -14.35 -15.52
C VAL A 47 0.26 -15.04 -14.47
N ASP A 48 0.86 -15.82 -13.58
CA ASP A 48 0.12 -16.52 -12.53
C ASP A 48 -0.31 -15.54 -11.43
N ARG A 49 -1.57 -15.57 -11.03
CA ARG A 49 -2.10 -14.61 -10.05
C ARG A 49 -1.60 -14.85 -8.63
N SER A 50 -1.30 -16.10 -8.27
CA SER A 50 -0.74 -16.47 -6.95
C SER A 50 0.77 -16.24 -6.83
N SER A 51 1.47 -16.15 -7.96
CA SER A 51 2.92 -15.95 -7.97
C SER A 51 3.26 -14.47 -7.76
N PRO A 52 4.13 -14.11 -6.81
CA PRO A 52 4.36 -12.71 -6.48
C PRO A 52 4.91 -11.85 -7.63
N ILE A 53 4.33 -10.67 -7.81
CA ILE A 53 4.89 -9.59 -8.65
C ILE A 53 5.54 -8.56 -7.72
N MET A 54 6.80 -8.22 -7.97
CA MET A 54 7.49 -7.17 -7.23
C MET A 54 7.09 -5.79 -7.76
N ALA A 55 6.48 -4.95 -6.94
CA ALA A 55 6.22 -3.56 -7.28
C ALA A 55 7.37 -2.65 -6.82
N VAL A 56 7.88 -1.82 -7.72
CA VAL A 56 8.84 -0.75 -7.40
C VAL A 56 8.18 0.62 -7.56
N SER A 57 8.65 1.61 -6.80
CA SER A 57 8.15 2.98 -6.91
C SER A 57 8.42 3.55 -8.30
N PHE A 58 7.47 4.34 -8.81
CA PHE A 58 7.63 4.97 -10.12
C PHE A 58 8.64 6.12 -10.01
N VAL A 59 9.51 6.25 -11.00
CA VAL A 59 10.59 7.26 -10.98
C VAL A 59 10.42 8.29 -12.08
N ASN A 60 11.02 9.46 -11.88
CA ASN A 60 11.08 10.44 -12.96
C ASN A 60 12.03 9.90 -14.05
N LEU A 61 11.65 9.98 -15.32
CA LEU A 61 12.51 9.53 -16.42
C LEU A 61 13.86 10.26 -16.45
N HIS A 62 13.90 11.51 -15.99
CA HIS A 62 15.12 12.32 -15.91
C HIS A 62 15.89 12.14 -14.59
N ASN A 63 15.29 11.52 -13.57
CA ASN A 63 15.93 11.20 -12.30
C ASN A 63 15.41 9.86 -11.78
N MET A 64 16.17 8.80 -12.04
CA MET A 64 15.82 7.43 -11.69
C MET A 64 16.34 7.00 -10.32
N GLU A 65 17.11 7.84 -9.63
CA GLU A 65 17.71 7.51 -8.32
C GLU A 65 16.73 7.67 -7.17
N GLN A 66 15.80 8.62 -7.29
CA GLN A 66 14.81 8.92 -6.25
C GLN A 66 13.40 9.09 -6.83
N THR A 67 12.40 8.57 -6.13
CA THR A 67 10.97 8.79 -6.44
C THR A 67 10.45 10.09 -5.82
N SER A 68 9.42 10.67 -6.43
CA SER A 68 8.68 11.82 -5.89
C SER A 68 7.38 11.38 -5.22
N GLU A 69 6.70 12.30 -4.57
CA GLU A 69 5.35 12.07 -4.05
C GLU A 69 4.39 11.57 -5.15
N LEU A 70 4.47 12.13 -6.36
CA LEU A 70 3.70 11.64 -7.51
C LEU A 70 4.08 10.19 -7.84
N GLY A 71 5.37 9.90 -7.93
CA GLY A 71 5.87 8.56 -8.25
C GLY A 71 5.39 7.51 -7.25
N ARG A 72 5.38 7.85 -5.96
CA ARG A 72 4.86 6.98 -4.89
C ARG A 72 3.36 6.75 -5.01
N ILE A 73 2.57 7.81 -5.18
CA ILE A 73 1.11 7.71 -5.35
C ILE A 73 0.77 6.84 -6.57
N LEU A 74 1.45 7.07 -7.71
CA LEU A 74 1.23 6.27 -8.92
C LEU A 74 1.53 4.78 -8.67
N SER A 75 2.65 4.46 -8.02
CA SER A 75 2.98 3.05 -7.72
C SER A 75 1.99 2.41 -6.75
N GLU A 76 1.53 3.15 -5.73
CA GLU A 76 0.57 2.67 -4.74
C GLU A 76 -0.79 2.39 -5.38
N GLU A 77 -1.29 3.33 -6.19
CA GLU A 77 -2.55 3.18 -6.90
C GLU A 77 -2.51 2.03 -7.93
N VAL A 78 -1.45 1.91 -8.73
CA VAL A 78 -1.34 0.79 -9.67
C VAL A 78 -1.23 -0.54 -8.92
N THR A 79 -0.45 -0.60 -7.83
CA THR A 79 -0.34 -1.80 -6.98
C THR A 79 -1.69 -2.20 -6.39
N ASN A 80 -2.44 -1.25 -5.83
CA ASN A 80 -3.77 -1.47 -5.29
C ASN A 80 -4.74 -2.01 -6.35
N ASN A 81 -4.69 -1.46 -7.57
CA ASN A 81 -5.50 -1.96 -8.67
C ASN A 81 -5.10 -3.40 -9.05
N PHE A 82 -3.82 -3.72 -9.21
CA PHE A 82 -3.36 -5.08 -9.49
C PHE A 82 -3.80 -6.08 -8.41
N PHE A 83 -3.71 -5.70 -7.14
CA PHE A 83 -4.20 -6.52 -6.03
C PHE A 83 -5.71 -6.76 -6.11
N GLN A 84 -6.51 -5.74 -6.45
CA GLN A 84 -7.95 -5.87 -6.69
C GLN A 84 -8.29 -6.78 -7.88
N PHE A 85 -7.42 -6.85 -8.89
CA PHE A 85 -7.53 -7.82 -10.00
C PHE A 85 -7.06 -9.24 -9.62
N GLY A 86 -6.66 -9.45 -8.37
CA GLY A 86 -6.32 -10.75 -7.78
C GLY A 86 -4.86 -11.16 -7.92
N TYR A 87 -3.95 -10.25 -8.28
CA TYR A 87 -2.52 -10.55 -8.30
C TYR A 87 -1.89 -10.43 -6.91
N THR A 88 -1.02 -11.37 -6.55
CA THR A 88 -0.16 -11.25 -5.38
C THR A 88 0.96 -10.24 -5.65
N ILE A 89 1.00 -9.15 -4.87
CA ILE A 89 2.03 -8.10 -4.99
C ILE A 89 2.93 -8.09 -3.76
N VAL A 90 4.23 -7.95 -3.98
CA VAL A 90 5.21 -7.64 -2.93
C VAL A 90 5.88 -6.32 -3.27
N GLU A 91 5.86 -5.38 -2.34
CA GLU A 91 6.56 -4.11 -2.53
C GLU A 91 8.06 -4.31 -2.34
N ALA A 92 8.88 -3.70 -3.20
CA ALA A 92 10.31 -3.58 -3.00
C ALA A 92 10.59 -2.61 -1.84
N ARG A 93 10.30 -3.05 -0.61
CA ARG A 93 10.67 -2.33 0.60
C ARG A 93 12.17 -2.51 0.79
N LEU A 94 12.94 -1.52 0.37
CA LEU A 94 14.35 -1.42 0.70
C LEU A 94 14.47 -1.35 2.23
N ARG A 95 14.77 -2.48 2.87
CA ARG A 95 15.29 -2.48 4.24
C ARG A 95 16.69 -1.85 4.19
N GLU A 96 16.77 -0.55 4.48
CA GLU A 96 18.04 0.13 4.77
C GLU A 96 18.60 -0.23 6.18
N GLU A 97 18.05 -1.23 6.86
CA GLU A 97 18.48 -1.60 8.22
C GLU A 97 19.77 -2.43 8.29
N THR A 98 20.65 -2.35 7.28
CA THR A 98 21.99 -2.97 7.39
C THR A 98 23.12 -2.07 6.89
N LEU A 99 22.86 -0.77 6.70
CA LEU A 99 23.90 0.20 6.29
C LEU A 99 24.27 1.19 7.41
N THR A 100 24.12 0.80 8.67
CA THR A 100 24.75 1.51 9.79
C THR A 100 25.84 0.66 10.43
N THR A 101 26.88 0.33 9.68
CA THR A 101 28.18 0.02 10.28
C THR A 101 29.30 0.54 9.39
N HIS A 102 30.02 1.53 9.94
CA HIS A 102 31.30 2.08 9.52
C HIS A 102 31.28 3.13 8.39
N LYS A 103 30.85 4.34 8.76
CA LYS A 103 31.52 5.55 8.26
C LYS A 103 32.91 5.62 8.90
N GLU A 104 33.90 5.04 8.26
CA GLU A 104 35.23 5.64 8.22
C GLU A 104 35.78 5.53 6.80
N SER A 105 36.16 6.68 6.25
CA SER A 105 37.03 6.88 5.10
C SER A 105 36.75 6.12 3.79
N GLY A 106 36.50 6.93 2.76
CA GLY A 106 37.14 6.72 1.46
C GLY A 106 36.37 5.85 0.47
N GLU A 107 36.09 6.47 -0.67
CA GLU A 107 36.21 5.86 -2.01
C GLU A 107 35.43 4.55 -2.28
N PHE A 108 34.33 4.72 -3.02
CA PHE A 108 33.61 3.67 -3.78
C PHE A 108 32.97 2.53 -2.97
N ALA A 109 31.71 2.70 -2.55
CA ALA A 109 30.87 1.59 -2.09
C ALA A 109 29.56 1.41 -2.88
N LEU A 110 29.34 2.16 -3.98
CA LEU A 110 28.07 2.15 -4.72
C LEU A 110 28.04 1.23 -5.95
N SER A 111 28.89 0.19 -6.02
CA SER A 111 29.00 -0.59 -7.26
C SER A 111 28.69 -2.07 -7.22
N ARG A 112 28.74 -2.82 -6.11
CA ARG A 112 28.76 -4.31 -6.26
C ARG A 112 28.07 -5.17 -5.19
N GLN A 113 27.34 -4.59 -4.23
CA GLN A 113 26.82 -5.36 -3.08
C GLN A 113 25.29 -5.46 -2.93
N ILE A 114 24.51 -5.15 -3.97
CA ILE A 114 23.05 -5.43 -4.01
C ILE A 114 22.78 -6.91 -4.37
N ARG A 115 23.58 -7.85 -3.86
CA ARG A 115 23.33 -9.29 -4.07
C ARG A 115 22.91 -10.05 -2.81
N HIS A 116 22.90 -9.41 -1.65
CA HIS A 116 22.65 -10.12 -0.40
C HIS A 116 21.89 -9.30 0.64
N LEU A 117 20.68 -8.81 0.34
CA LEU A 117 19.79 -8.27 1.37
C LEU A 117 18.32 -8.61 1.05
N ALA A 118 17.66 -9.20 2.05
CA ALA A 118 16.36 -9.92 2.06
C ALA A 118 16.45 -11.38 1.52
N PRO A 119 15.71 -12.34 2.09
CA PRO A 119 15.39 -13.57 1.34
C PRO A 119 14.85 -13.09 0.00
N ALA A 120 15.51 -13.45 -1.10
CA ALA A 120 15.03 -13.12 -2.42
C ALA A 120 13.61 -13.69 -2.51
N VAL A 121 12.60 -12.84 -2.39
CA VAL A 121 11.24 -13.25 -2.68
C VAL A 121 11.30 -13.70 -4.13
N ASP A 122 11.05 -14.99 -4.38
CA ASP A 122 11.00 -15.52 -5.74
C ASP A 122 9.77 -14.89 -6.40
N VAL A 123 10.03 -13.84 -7.17
CA VAL A 123 9.01 -13.09 -7.88
C VAL A 123 9.01 -13.52 -9.33
N GLN A 124 7.83 -13.68 -9.91
CA GLN A 124 7.70 -14.03 -11.33
C GLN A 124 7.94 -12.80 -12.23
N ALA A 125 7.61 -11.60 -11.75
CA ALA A 125 7.66 -10.38 -12.53
C ALA A 125 7.94 -9.16 -11.64
N ILE A 126 8.36 -8.08 -12.29
CA ILE A 126 8.59 -6.76 -11.70
C ILE A 126 7.65 -5.78 -12.38
N LEU A 127 6.83 -5.10 -11.57
CA LEU A 127 6.00 -3.97 -11.96
C LEU A 127 6.76 -2.67 -11.68
N SER A 128 7.07 -1.93 -12.73
CA SER A 128 7.79 -0.66 -12.64
C SER A 128 7.15 0.41 -13.52
N GLY A 129 7.46 1.67 -13.24
CA GLY A 129 6.96 2.77 -14.05
C GLY A 129 7.87 3.99 -14.03
N THR A 130 7.73 4.79 -15.08
CA THR A 130 8.42 6.07 -15.25
C THR A 130 7.41 7.15 -15.59
N TYR A 131 7.65 8.37 -15.12
CA TYR A 131 6.88 9.54 -15.54
C TYR A 131 7.79 10.66 -16.03
N ALA A 132 7.32 11.44 -16.99
CA ALA A 132 8.04 12.59 -17.53
C ALA A 132 7.07 13.68 -17.97
N ILE A 133 7.50 14.94 -17.91
CA ILE A 133 6.75 16.04 -18.53
C ILE A 133 6.83 15.87 -20.06
N ALA A 134 5.68 15.95 -20.72
CA ALA A 134 5.51 15.91 -22.16
C ALA A 134 4.44 16.93 -22.56
N ASP A 135 4.85 18.01 -23.24
CA ASP A 135 4.00 19.15 -23.60
C ASP A 135 3.28 19.75 -22.37
N ASP A 136 1.95 19.76 -22.37
CA ASP A 136 1.08 20.20 -21.27
C ASP A 136 0.58 19.04 -20.39
N SER A 137 1.28 17.90 -20.47
CA SER A 137 0.94 16.67 -19.79
C SER A 137 2.13 16.02 -19.08
N VAL A 138 1.83 15.05 -18.22
CA VAL A 138 2.79 14.11 -17.65
C VAL A 138 2.52 12.75 -18.29
N ALA A 139 3.45 12.28 -19.10
CA ALA A 139 3.41 10.95 -19.66
C ALA A 139 3.80 9.94 -18.57
N VAL A 140 2.92 8.98 -18.30
CA VAL A 140 3.15 7.88 -17.34
C VAL A 140 3.23 6.59 -18.13
N SER A 141 4.37 5.90 -18.01
CA SER A 141 4.64 4.61 -18.64
C SER A 141 4.82 3.54 -17.57
N THR A 142 4.11 2.43 -17.70
CA THR A 142 4.17 1.30 -16.76
C THR A 142 4.50 0.03 -17.51
N ARG A 143 5.31 -0.83 -16.88
CA ARG A 143 5.83 -2.07 -17.47
C ARG A 143 5.74 -3.21 -16.47
N VAL A 144 5.40 -4.38 -16.97
CA VAL A 144 5.54 -5.65 -16.25
C VAL A 144 6.64 -6.44 -16.96
N VAL A 145 7.71 -6.75 -16.24
CA VAL A 145 8.91 -7.40 -16.78
C VAL A 145 9.10 -8.73 -16.08
N ASP A 146 9.28 -9.80 -16.83
CA ASP A 146 9.59 -11.12 -16.28
C ASP A 146 10.88 -11.07 -15.47
N ALA A 147 10.83 -11.51 -14.22
CA ALA A 147 11.96 -11.35 -13.30
C ALA A 147 13.15 -12.25 -13.67
N ARG A 148 12.90 -13.38 -14.35
CA ARG A 148 13.90 -14.39 -14.68
C ARG A 148 14.55 -14.13 -16.03
N THR A 149 13.73 -13.96 -17.06
CA THR A 149 14.13 -13.79 -18.47
C THR A 149 14.37 -12.33 -18.84
N LYS A 150 13.90 -11.38 -18.01
CA LYS A 150 13.91 -9.94 -18.30
C LYS A 150 13.06 -9.54 -19.51
N ALA A 151 12.22 -10.44 -20.02
CA ALA A 151 11.30 -10.15 -21.11
C ALA A 151 10.22 -9.15 -20.67
N LEU A 152 9.85 -8.22 -21.55
CA LEU A 152 8.72 -7.32 -21.32
C LEU A 152 7.42 -8.11 -21.52
N LEU A 153 6.68 -8.34 -20.44
CA LEU A 153 5.42 -9.10 -20.46
C LEU A 153 4.22 -8.24 -20.86
N ALA A 154 4.22 -6.98 -20.40
CA ALA A 154 3.19 -5.99 -20.71
C ALA A 154 3.74 -4.57 -20.55
N ALA A 155 3.17 -3.64 -21.32
CA ALA A 155 3.43 -2.21 -21.15
C ALA A 155 2.17 -1.41 -21.46
N ALA A 156 1.96 -0.34 -20.70
CA ALA A 156 0.89 0.62 -20.95
C ALA A 156 1.41 2.03 -20.72
N HIS A 157 0.81 2.98 -21.42
CA HIS A 157 1.06 4.40 -21.26
C HIS A 157 -0.26 5.17 -21.23
N CYS A 158 -0.29 6.23 -20.42
CA CYS A 158 -1.35 7.21 -20.36
C CYS A 158 -0.77 8.60 -20.05
N HIS A 159 -1.56 9.64 -20.33
CA HIS A 159 -1.18 11.02 -20.05
C HIS A 159 -2.05 11.59 -18.93
N LEU A 160 -1.40 12.19 -17.94
CA LEU A 160 -2.04 12.97 -16.90
C LEU A 160 -1.89 14.45 -17.24
N ARG A 161 -2.97 15.24 -17.15
CA ARG A 161 -2.88 16.68 -17.38
C ARG A 161 -1.91 17.31 -16.37
N LEU A 162 -1.00 18.17 -16.83
CA LEU A 162 -0.10 18.89 -15.94
C LEU A 162 -0.86 20.05 -15.26
N THR A 163 -1.28 19.84 -14.02
CA THR A 163 -1.85 20.87 -13.15
C THR A 163 -0.79 21.37 -12.16
N PRO A 164 -0.98 22.55 -11.54
CA PRO A 164 -0.09 23.00 -10.47
C PRO A 164 0.06 22.00 -9.31
N GLU A 165 -1.01 21.25 -9.02
CA GLU A 165 -1.00 20.18 -8.02
C GLU A 165 -0.10 19.01 -8.44
N VAL A 166 -0.28 18.50 -9.67
CA VAL A 166 0.58 17.44 -10.22
C VAL A 166 2.04 17.89 -10.28
N ALA A 167 2.30 19.14 -10.68
CA ALA A 167 3.65 19.70 -10.72
C ALA A 167 4.31 19.73 -9.33
N ARG A 168 3.56 20.06 -8.26
CA ARG A 168 4.07 20.01 -6.87
C ARG A 168 4.41 18.59 -6.45
N LEU A 169 3.54 17.62 -6.74
CA LEU A 169 3.76 16.22 -6.41
C LEU A 169 5.02 15.66 -7.11
N MET A 170 5.36 16.16 -8.30
CA MET A 170 6.59 15.77 -9.02
C MET A 170 7.87 16.34 -8.39
N GLN A 171 7.78 17.53 -7.79
CA GLN A 171 8.93 18.25 -7.23
C GLN A 171 9.28 17.82 -5.81
N HIS A 172 8.31 17.29 -5.07
CA HIS A 172 8.53 16.84 -3.70
C HIS A 172 9.18 15.46 -3.71
N PRO A 173 10.48 15.33 -3.38
CA PRO A 173 11.09 14.01 -3.24
C PRO A 173 10.33 13.27 -2.15
N SER A 174 9.85 12.06 -2.46
CA SER A 174 9.45 11.17 -1.38
C SER A 174 10.73 10.66 -0.72
N PRO A 175 10.85 10.68 0.61
CA PRO A 175 11.92 9.94 1.26
C PRO A 175 11.89 8.49 0.74
N PRO A 176 13.04 7.80 0.60
CA PRO A 176 13.02 6.36 0.33
C PRO A 176 12.02 5.77 1.31
N THR A 177 11.14 4.91 0.81
CA THR A 177 10.08 4.28 1.60
C THR A 177 10.72 3.48 2.74
N GLN A 178 11.16 4.16 3.79
CA GLN A 178 10.93 3.74 5.14
C GLN A 178 9.44 3.61 5.16
N ALA A 179 8.98 2.37 5.01
CA ALA A 179 7.63 2.05 5.31
C ALA A 179 7.28 2.79 6.61
N ARG A 180 6.08 3.33 6.71
CA ARG A 180 5.53 3.73 8.02
C ARG A 180 5.41 2.54 8.98
N TYR A 181 5.99 1.41 8.63
CA TYR A 181 6.61 0.40 9.47
C TYR A 181 7.89 0.96 10.05
N SER A 182 7.71 1.93 10.96
CA SER A 182 8.81 2.35 11.77
C SER A 182 9.24 1.14 12.60
N THR A 183 10.50 0.72 12.45
CA THR A 183 11.23 -0.02 13.49
C THR A 183 11.29 0.77 14.81
N ARG A 184 10.78 2.00 14.82
CA ARG A 184 10.42 2.74 16.02
C ARG A 184 9.24 2.07 16.71
N LEU A 185 9.43 1.79 17.99
CA LEU A 185 8.32 1.49 18.90
C LEU A 185 7.33 2.65 18.87
N LEU A 186 6.10 2.40 18.42
CA LEU A 186 4.98 3.34 18.47
C LEU A 186 4.84 3.83 19.91
N GLN A 187 4.57 5.11 20.10
CA GLN A 187 4.52 5.68 21.44
C GLN A 187 3.07 5.79 21.88
N LEU A 188 2.72 5.09 22.97
CA LEU A 188 1.37 5.17 23.55
C LEU A 188 0.95 6.60 23.95
N GLY A 189 1.91 7.48 24.20
CA GLY A 189 1.67 8.90 24.49
C GLY A 189 1.48 9.78 23.25
N ASN A 190 1.85 9.31 22.07
CA ASN A 190 1.59 9.99 20.80
C ASN A 190 0.17 9.63 20.33
N ARG A 191 -0.60 10.66 19.95
CA ARG A 191 -2.02 10.50 19.61
C ARG A 191 -2.25 9.64 18.37
N ASP A 192 -1.41 9.80 17.34
CA ASP A 192 -1.57 9.10 16.06
C ASP A 192 -1.16 7.62 16.21
N ASP A 193 -0.07 7.37 16.93
CA ASP A 193 0.37 6.03 17.31
C ASP A 193 -0.69 5.30 18.17
N ALA A 194 -1.21 5.99 19.19
CA ALA A 194 -2.24 5.43 20.07
C ALA A 194 -3.55 5.12 19.31
N THR A 195 -3.91 5.95 18.33
CA THR A 195 -5.07 5.73 17.45
C THR A 195 -4.91 4.46 16.63
N GLN A 196 -3.72 4.23 16.06
CA GLN A 196 -3.41 3.01 15.30
C GLN A 196 -3.50 1.76 16.18
N ILE A 197 -2.91 1.82 17.38
CA ILE A 197 -2.92 0.70 18.33
C ILE A 197 -4.34 0.41 18.82
N GLN A 198 -5.11 1.44 19.19
CA GLN A 198 -6.52 1.30 19.58
C GLN A 198 -7.36 0.71 18.45
N GLY A 199 -7.16 1.16 17.21
CA GLY A 199 -7.86 0.64 16.04
C GLY A 199 -7.56 -0.83 15.79
N LYS A 200 -6.31 -1.26 15.92
CA LYS A 200 -5.95 -2.67 15.79
C LYS A 200 -6.54 -3.52 16.90
N LEU A 201 -6.45 -3.07 18.16
CA LEU A 201 -7.07 -3.76 19.30
C LEU A 201 -8.60 -3.84 19.15
N TYR A 202 -9.23 -2.83 18.55
CA TYR A 202 -10.67 -2.84 18.25
C TYR A 202 -11.01 -3.89 17.20
N ASN A 203 -10.28 -3.91 16.09
CA ASN A 203 -10.48 -4.87 15.00
C ASN A 203 -10.27 -6.32 15.44
N LEU A 204 -9.37 -6.56 16.40
CA LEU A 204 -9.14 -7.87 17.01
C LEU A 204 -10.14 -8.20 18.14
N GLY A 205 -11.08 -7.30 18.46
CA GLY A 205 -12.12 -7.51 19.47
C GLY A 205 -11.69 -7.30 20.92
N PHE A 206 -10.46 -6.84 21.17
CA PHE A 206 -9.94 -6.60 22.53
C PHE A 206 -10.35 -5.24 23.11
N TYR A 207 -10.60 -4.25 22.24
CA TYR A 207 -10.99 -2.89 22.61
C TYR A 207 -12.40 -2.57 22.08
N THR A 208 -13.28 -2.05 22.95
CA THR A 208 -14.66 -1.68 22.59
C THR A 208 -14.95 -0.20 22.79
N GLY A 209 -13.93 0.57 23.22
CA GLY A 209 -14.04 2.00 23.43
C GLY A 209 -13.91 2.81 22.13
N ARG A 210 -14.00 4.14 22.26
CA ARG A 210 -13.78 5.06 21.13
C ARG A 210 -12.29 5.11 20.77
N ILE A 211 -11.97 4.99 19.49
CA ILE A 211 -10.62 5.17 18.95
C ILE A 211 -10.32 6.67 18.92
N ASP A 212 -9.85 7.23 20.03
CA ASP A 212 -9.69 8.67 20.24
C ASP A 212 -8.23 9.13 20.39
N GLY A 213 -7.28 8.18 20.33
CA GLY A 213 -5.86 8.41 20.49
C GLY A 213 -5.44 8.70 21.93
N ARG A 214 -6.33 8.51 22.93
CA ARG A 214 -6.00 8.69 24.35
C ARG A 214 -5.76 7.36 25.02
N TRP A 215 -4.54 7.16 25.54
CA TRP A 215 -4.15 5.91 26.19
C TRP A 215 -4.66 5.80 27.65
N GLY A 216 -5.96 5.58 27.78
CA GLY A 216 -6.68 5.50 29.06
C GLY A 216 -6.75 4.10 29.68
N LYS A 217 -7.60 3.95 30.71
CA LYS A 217 -7.85 2.65 31.40
C LYS A 217 -8.35 1.57 30.43
N GLY A 218 -9.23 1.96 29.50
CA GLY A 218 -9.78 1.03 28.49
C GLY A 218 -8.72 0.47 27.54
N SER A 219 -7.83 1.32 27.01
CA SER A 219 -6.75 0.91 26.09
C SER A 219 -5.75 0.00 26.79
N ARG A 220 -5.40 0.29 28.05
CA ARG A 220 -4.54 -0.57 28.88
C ARG A 220 -5.17 -1.94 29.15
N ALA A 221 -6.47 -1.99 29.46
CA ALA A 221 -7.18 -3.25 29.67
C ALA A 221 -7.24 -4.09 28.38
N ALA A 222 -7.48 -3.47 27.22
CA ALA A 222 -7.46 -4.14 25.93
C ALA A 222 -6.08 -4.71 25.59
N LEU A 223 -5.01 -3.92 25.80
CA LEU A 223 -3.64 -4.38 25.61
C LEU A 223 -3.32 -5.60 26.49
N GLY A 224 -3.73 -5.57 27.76
CA GLY A 224 -3.55 -6.70 28.69
C GLY A 224 -4.27 -7.98 28.22
N ARG A 225 -5.51 -7.85 27.71
CA ARG A 225 -6.27 -9.00 27.16
C ARG A 225 -5.61 -9.56 25.90
N PHE A 226 -5.16 -8.70 25.00
CA PHE A 226 -4.42 -9.10 23.82
C PHE A 226 -3.15 -9.88 24.19
N ARG A 227 -2.32 -9.32 25.09
CA ARG A 227 -1.09 -9.99 25.55
C ARG A 227 -1.39 -11.34 26.20
N ALA A 228 -2.43 -11.43 27.03
CA ALA A 228 -2.86 -12.69 27.63
C ALA A 228 -3.28 -13.74 26.58
N SER A 229 -3.97 -13.33 25.50
CA SER A 229 -4.32 -14.25 24.40
C SER A 229 -3.10 -14.76 23.62
N MET A 230 -1.98 -14.04 23.67
CA MET A 230 -0.72 -14.43 23.03
C MET A 230 0.19 -15.25 23.95
N GLY A 231 -0.25 -15.59 25.17
CA GLY A 231 0.57 -16.27 26.17
C GLY A 231 1.69 -15.40 26.76
N LEU A 232 1.65 -14.09 26.55
CA LEU A 232 2.62 -13.13 27.07
C LEU A 232 2.26 -12.72 28.51
N PRO A 233 3.24 -12.28 29.33
CA PRO A 233 2.98 -11.75 30.66
C PRO A 233 1.92 -10.65 30.63
N SER A 234 0.91 -10.78 31.50
CA SER A 234 -0.30 -9.94 31.51
C SER A 234 -0.06 -8.50 31.96
N HIS A 235 1.15 -8.17 32.43
CA HIS A 235 1.50 -6.78 32.72
C HIS A 235 1.44 -5.97 31.42
N PRO A 236 0.71 -4.83 31.38
CA PRO A 236 0.51 -4.04 30.17
C PRO A 236 1.76 -3.23 29.85
N HIS A 237 2.82 -3.94 29.46
CA HIS A 237 4.05 -3.37 28.96
C HIS A 237 3.97 -3.26 27.44
N TRP A 238 4.33 -2.10 26.91
CA TRP A 238 4.40 -1.86 25.47
C TRP A 238 5.85 -1.91 25.04
N ASP A 239 6.19 -2.94 24.28
CA ASP A 239 7.52 -3.25 23.79
C ASP A 239 7.47 -3.71 22.33
N MET A 240 8.65 -3.91 21.74
CA MET A 240 8.77 -4.30 20.34
C MET A 240 8.15 -5.68 20.05
N GLU A 241 8.19 -6.60 21.02
CA GLU A 241 7.56 -7.91 20.89
C GLU A 241 6.03 -7.79 20.78
N THR A 242 5.44 -6.97 21.64
CA THR A 242 3.99 -6.68 21.61
C THR A 242 3.58 -5.95 20.35
N GLN A 243 4.38 -4.98 19.91
CA GLN A 243 4.11 -4.24 18.67
C GLN A 243 4.10 -5.18 17.47
N LYS A 244 5.09 -6.05 17.34
CA LYS A 244 5.16 -7.04 16.24
C LYS A 244 4.01 -8.04 16.30
N ALA A 245 3.64 -8.50 17.48
CA ALA A 245 2.51 -9.41 17.63
C ALA A 245 1.18 -8.74 17.26
N LEU A 246 0.99 -7.48 17.66
CA LEU A 246 -0.23 -6.74 17.42
C LEU A 246 -0.34 -6.25 15.98
N LEU A 247 0.78 -5.81 15.42
CA LEU A 247 0.91 -5.15 14.13
C LEU A 247 2.04 -5.85 13.35
N PRO A 248 1.80 -7.07 12.84
CA PRO A 248 2.83 -7.88 12.19
C PRO A 248 3.29 -7.31 10.84
N ASP A 249 2.47 -6.43 10.27
CA ASP A 249 2.80 -5.74 9.04
C ASP A 249 3.73 -4.54 9.28
N LEU A 250 3.93 -4.14 10.56
CA LEU A 250 4.71 -2.99 11.10
C LEU A 250 6.18 -3.24 11.42
#